data_AF-A0A126JI12-F1
#
_entry.id   AF-A0A126JI12-F1
#
_cell.length_a   1.000
_cell.length_b   1.000
_cell.length_c   1.000
_cell.angle_alpha   90.00
_cell.angle_beta   90.00
_cell.angle_gamma   90.00
#
_symmetry.space_group_name_H-M   'P 1'
#
loop_
_entity.id
_entity.type
_entity.pdbx_description
1 polymer ?
#
loop_
_entity_poly.entity_id
_entity_poly.type
_entity_poly.pdbx_seq_one_letter_code
_entity_poly.pdbx_strand_id
1 'polypeptide(L)'
;MLYLKINMKEGMEVMERITTLKKEKTTKSLIKLKINLSDNLDKTIDKIVKFIYKDLTDNEIDLSNFSEYLKFNNFTLSTVENLTEKESNIIRNNFYKKDRENFYQAYDIAIEDKNLNYLNVISNSIDITAKARKRIWMLNVSTNSCNRQRICDAKYLYGMLKLLDITYDYCISDDEMLKDEFKQFSVFSNNYTIEDVRDLIRLDIVVGKYATFKLPTKMLQLITDVILIKQSSDYNIELMEQYSRNIQSEVARAFETKKNIPKKIFNVMNNNKFLENFSYVELDSDTDLSKFKLIEKEFLRIRKIFNMNKIEKAELRLRKLGKHKALGLYYPTLKCLCVDITSPSSFMHEFGHHLDYTLSSKPLSLQSNFRSIIRAYTQRYDSEIGQSSYLIKKRKYFLTPTEIFARTFEMYFVNKGLKTSFLSDKNEMNINRGYPEMDNEFISLINSYYDSFDLNFDVLTEIQEEVIKTEIKNTVKIIMEDIKYTKLKQVSFF
;
A
#
# COMPACT_ATOMS: atom_id res chain seq x y z
N MET A 1 -0.06 8.76 -34.98
CA MET A 1 -1.43 8.36 -34.52
C MET A 1 -1.49 6.91 -34.02
N LEU A 2 -0.80 5.95 -34.64
CA LEU A 2 -0.72 4.56 -34.12
C LEU A 2 -0.01 4.45 -32.75
N TYR A 3 1.09 5.19 -32.56
CA TYR A 3 1.86 5.20 -31.30
C TYR A 3 1.07 5.69 -30.07
N LEU A 4 0.15 6.65 -30.26
CA LEU A 4 -0.72 7.17 -29.18
C LEU A 4 -1.80 6.17 -28.77
N LYS A 5 -2.26 5.29 -29.68
CA LYS A 5 -3.29 4.28 -29.36
C LYS A 5 -2.74 3.07 -28.61
N ILE A 6 -1.46 2.74 -28.79
CA ILE A 6 -0.79 1.65 -28.06
C ILE A 6 -0.55 2.07 -26.60
N ASN A 7 -0.02 3.28 -26.39
CA ASN A 7 0.26 3.80 -25.04
C ASN A 7 -1.01 4.08 -24.19
N MET A 8 -2.16 4.37 -24.81
CA MET A 8 -3.44 4.45 -24.06
C MET A 8 -3.92 3.07 -23.58
N LYS A 9 -3.61 1.99 -24.30
CA LYS A 9 -4.00 0.62 -23.94
C LYS A 9 -3.17 0.10 -22.76
N GLU A 10 -1.88 0.42 -22.71
CA GLU A 10 -0.99 0.11 -21.58
C GLU A 10 -1.19 1.05 -20.38
N GLY A 11 -1.68 2.28 -20.63
CA GLY A 11 -2.13 3.18 -19.57
C GLY A 11 -3.38 2.74 -18.84
N MET A 12 -4.24 1.98 -19.52
CA MET A 12 -5.30 1.23 -18.86
C MET A 12 -4.69 0.17 -17.95
N GLU A 13 -3.65 -0.59 -18.34
CA GLU A 13 -3.07 -1.66 -17.51
C GLU A 13 -2.55 -1.22 -16.12
N VAL A 14 -1.91 -0.07 -15.95
CA VAL A 14 -1.38 0.34 -14.63
C VAL A 14 -2.49 0.86 -13.69
N MET A 15 -3.43 1.64 -14.22
CA MET A 15 -4.64 2.00 -13.45
C MET A 15 -5.49 0.76 -13.20
N GLU A 16 -5.54 -0.17 -14.16
CA GLU A 16 -6.16 -1.47 -14.06
C GLU A 16 -5.46 -2.33 -13.01
N ARG A 17 -4.15 -2.21 -12.75
CA ARG A 17 -3.43 -2.85 -11.63
C ARG A 17 -3.83 -2.30 -10.25
N ILE A 18 -3.90 -0.98 -10.07
CA ILE A 18 -4.33 -0.38 -8.79
C ILE A 18 -5.85 -0.56 -8.58
N THR A 19 -6.66 -0.44 -9.63
CA THR A 19 -8.10 -0.70 -9.56
C THR A 19 -8.44 -2.20 -9.51
N THR A 20 -7.61 -3.10 -10.05
CA THR A 20 -7.74 -4.55 -9.79
C THR A 20 -7.44 -4.88 -8.34
N LEU A 21 -6.50 -4.20 -7.66
CA LEU A 21 -6.34 -4.38 -6.21
C LEU A 21 -7.60 -4.05 -5.39
N LYS A 22 -8.50 -3.19 -5.90
CA LYS A 22 -9.83 -2.98 -5.32
C LYS A 22 -10.86 -4.00 -5.79
N LYS A 23 -10.81 -4.44 -7.05
CA LYS A 23 -11.75 -5.42 -7.63
C LYS A 23 -11.47 -6.86 -7.19
N GLU A 24 -10.22 -7.21 -6.92
CA GLU A 24 -9.76 -8.49 -6.35
C GLU A 24 -10.22 -8.66 -4.88
N LYS A 25 -10.56 -7.56 -4.21
CA LYS A 25 -11.09 -7.62 -2.85
C LYS A 25 -12.55 -8.09 -2.90
N THR A 26 -12.76 -9.30 -2.40
CA THR A 26 -14.08 -9.89 -2.10
C THR A 26 -14.80 -9.19 -0.93
N THR A 27 -14.21 -8.13 -0.38
CA THR A 27 -14.65 -7.46 0.85
C THR A 27 -14.74 -5.96 0.64
N LYS A 28 -15.82 -5.35 1.16
CA LYS A 28 -16.04 -3.90 1.19
C LYS A 28 -14.84 -3.17 1.80
N SER A 29 -14.52 -2.00 1.25
CA SER A 29 -13.43 -1.18 1.79
C SER A 29 -13.71 -0.75 3.23
N LEU A 30 -12.72 -0.96 4.09
CA LEU A 30 -12.77 -0.70 5.53
C LEU A 30 -12.46 0.77 5.88
N ILE A 31 -12.13 1.63 4.91
CA ILE A 31 -11.76 3.04 5.17
C ILE A 31 -12.85 3.79 5.93
N LYS A 32 -14.12 3.52 5.62
CA LYS A 32 -15.28 4.18 6.26
C LYS A 32 -15.59 3.65 7.66
N LEU A 33 -14.92 2.59 8.12
CA LEU A 33 -15.12 2.00 9.44
C LEU A 33 -14.42 2.86 10.51
N LYS A 34 -15.19 3.39 11.45
CA LYS A 34 -14.65 4.18 12.57
C LYS A 34 -14.41 3.29 13.78
N ILE A 35 -13.14 3.02 14.08
CA ILE A 35 -12.71 2.28 15.27
C ILE A 35 -12.17 3.28 16.29
N ASN A 36 -12.65 3.20 17.53
CA ASN A 36 -12.14 3.98 18.65
C ASN A 36 -11.48 3.01 19.63
N LEU A 37 -10.18 3.15 19.83
CA LEU A 37 -9.37 2.25 20.66
C LEU A 37 -9.67 2.38 22.16
N SER A 38 -10.33 3.46 22.58
CA SER A 38 -10.83 3.62 23.95
C SER A 38 -12.14 2.87 24.22
N ASP A 39 -12.82 2.36 23.18
CA ASP A 39 -14.01 1.54 23.36
C ASP A 39 -13.65 0.15 23.90
N ASN A 40 -14.57 -0.43 24.68
CA ASN A 40 -14.48 -1.84 25.07
C ASN A 40 -14.40 -2.75 23.81
N LEU A 41 -13.49 -3.73 23.82
CA LEU A 41 -13.24 -4.64 22.70
C LEU A 41 -14.50 -5.35 22.16
N ASP A 42 -15.40 -5.84 23.03
CA ASP A 42 -16.65 -6.47 22.57
C ASP A 42 -17.51 -5.47 21.77
N LYS A 43 -17.52 -4.17 22.15
CA LYS A 43 -18.23 -3.12 21.41
C LYS A 43 -17.53 -2.82 20.08
N THR A 44 -16.21 -2.82 20.05
CA THR A 44 -15.41 -2.63 18.84
C THR A 44 -15.69 -3.75 17.84
N ILE A 45 -15.66 -5.01 18.28
CA ILE A 45 -16.00 -6.15 17.42
C ILE A 45 -17.44 -6.07 16.93
N ASP A 46 -18.42 -5.77 17.80
CA ASP A 46 -19.82 -5.59 17.37
C ASP A 46 -19.95 -4.49 16.28
N LYS A 47 -19.15 -3.42 16.33
CA LYS A 47 -19.11 -2.40 15.26
C LYS A 47 -18.49 -2.93 13.96
N ILE A 48 -17.40 -3.69 14.03
CA ILE A 48 -16.72 -4.27 12.86
C ILE A 48 -17.64 -5.29 12.17
N VAL A 49 -18.20 -6.22 12.93
CA VAL A 49 -19.22 -7.17 12.47
C VAL A 49 -20.35 -6.42 11.80
N LYS A 50 -20.80 -5.34 12.47
CA LYS A 50 -21.87 -4.49 11.95
C LYS A 50 -21.53 -3.74 10.65
N PHE A 51 -20.25 -3.59 10.35
CA PHE A 51 -19.82 -3.00 9.11
C PHE A 51 -19.78 -4.05 7.99
N ILE A 52 -19.30 -5.25 8.31
CA ILE A 52 -19.15 -6.37 7.35
C ILE A 52 -20.50 -6.88 6.87
N TYR A 53 -21.49 -7.07 7.75
CA TYR A 53 -22.79 -7.58 7.31
C TYR A 53 -23.59 -6.60 6.43
N LYS A 54 -23.15 -5.33 6.29
CA LYS A 54 -23.74 -4.41 5.31
C LYS A 54 -23.53 -4.88 3.88
N ASP A 55 -22.59 -5.79 3.65
CA ASP A 55 -22.45 -6.51 2.38
C ASP A 55 -23.77 -7.21 1.98
N LEU A 56 -24.61 -7.61 2.96
CA LEU A 56 -25.91 -8.21 2.69
C LEU A 56 -27.01 -7.17 2.44
N THR A 57 -26.95 -6.01 3.12
CA THR A 57 -28.00 -4.98 3.01
C THR A 57 -27.87 -4.09 1.79
N ASP A 58 -26.64 -3.74 1.41
CA ASP A 58 -26.38 -2.83 0.29
C ASP A 58 -26.63 -3.51 -1.07
N ASN A 59 -26.68 -4.84 -1.09
CA ASN A 59 -26.94 -5.67 -2.27
C ASN A 59 -28.41 -6.14 -2.37
N GLU A 60 -29.32 -5.59 -1.55
CA GLU A 60 -30.75 -5.94 -1.50
C GLU A 60 -31.01 -7.46 -1.44
N ILE A 61 -30.17 -8.18 -0.70
CA ILE A 61 -30.22 -9.64 -0.67
C ILE A 61 -31.51 -10.12 -0.01
N ASP A 62 -32.22 -11.02 -0.69
CA ASP A 62 -33.34 -11.75 -0.10
C ASP A 62 -32.82 -12.75 0.93
N LEU A 63 -33.04 -12.42 2.20
CA LEU A 63 -32.63 -13.24 3.33
C LEU A 63 -33.48 -14.51 3.49
N SER A 64 -34.49 -14.73 2.65
CA SER A 64 -35.14 -16.05 2.54
C SER A 64 -34.16 -17.12 2.07
N ASN A 65 -33.15 -16.76 1.27
CA ASN A 65 -32.11 -17.66 0.74
C ASN A 65 -30.76 -17.44 1.44
N PHE A 66 -30.77 -17.06 2.72
CA PHE A 66 -29.53 -16.69 3.45
C PHE A 66 -28.45 -17.79 3.45
N SER A 67 -28.84 -19.06 3.29
CA SER A 67 -27.94 -20.21 3.20
C SER A 67 -26.97 -20.13 2.01
N GLU A 68 -27.36 -19.49 0.91
CA GLU A 68 -26.50 -19.30 -0.26
C GLU A 68 -25.31 -18.36 0.02
N TYR A 69 -25.45 -17.50 1.04
CA TYR A 69 -24.51 -16.45 1.39
C TYR A 69 -23.63 -16.79 2.61
N LEU A 70 -23.96 -17.86 3.35
CA LEU A 70 -23.12 -18.41 4.42
C LEU A 70 -22.05 -19.37 3.87
N LYS A 71 -21.30 -18.93 2.85
CA LYS A 71 -20.21 -19.69 2.25
C LYS A 71 -18.88 -19.06 2.66
N PHE A 72 -18.09 -19.81 3.41
CA PHE A 72 -16.81 -19.41 3.97
C PHE A 72 -15.76 -20.48 3.72
N ASN A 73 -14.49 -20.12 3.79
CA ASN A 73 -13.41 -21.08 3.56
C ASN A 73 -13.22 -22.05 4.73
N ASN A 74 -13.56 -21.60 5.94
CA ASN A 74 -13.30 -22.33 7.18
C ASN A 74 -14.56 -22.82 7.92
N PHE A 75 -15.77 -22.51 7.42
CA PHE A 75 -17.03 -22.92 8.03
C PHE A 75 -17.99 -23.48 6.97
N THR A 76 -18.66 -24.59 7.29
CA THR A 76 -19.63 -25.26 6.41
C THR A 76 -21.02 -25.21 7.02
N LEU A 77 -22.02 -24.95 6.19
CA LEU A 77 -23.42 -25.02 6.58
C LEU A 77 -23.89 -26.48 6.46
N SER A 78 -24.14 -27.15 7.59
CA SER A 78 -24.47 -28.58 7.61
C SER A 78 -25.97 -28.83 7.50
N THR A 79 -26.80 -28.04 8.20
CA THR A 79 -28.26 -28.12 8.08
C THR A 79 -28.91 -26.72 8.11
N VAL A 80 -30.02 -26.59 7.39
CA VAL A 80 -30.94 -25.45 7.45
C VAL A 80 -32.35 -25.98 7.40
N GLU A 81 -33.08 -25.84 8.50
CA GLU A 81 -34.46 -26.32 8.62
C GLU A 81 -35.41 -25.16 8.90
N ASN A 82 -36.52 -25.12 8.17
CA ASN A 82 -37.58 -24.13 8.41
C ASN A 82 -38.32 -24.48 9.70
N LEU A 83 -38.32 -23.56 10.66
CA LEU A 83 -39.15 -23.70 11.86
C LEU A 83 -40.63 -23.53 11.50
N THR A 84 -41.51 -24.20 12.25
CA THR A 84 -42.96 -24.07 12.02
C THR A 84 -43.43 -22.63 12.22
N GLU A 85 -44.62 -22.30 11.70
CA GLU A 85 -45.21 -20.96 11.88
C GLU A 85 -45.36 -20.61 13.37
N LYS A 86 -45.75 -21.59 14.20
CA LYS A 86 -45.88 -21.44 15.65
C LYS A 86 -44.54 -21.08 16.30
N GLU A 87 -43.47 -21.81 15.96
CA GLU A 87 -42.13 -21.60 16.52
C GLU A 87 -41.55 -20.26 16.06
N SER A 88 -41.68 -19.96 14.78
CA SER A 88 -41.30 -18.67 14.19
C SER A 88 -42.00 -17.49 14.88
N ASN A 89 -43.30 -17.62 15.17
CA ASN A 89 -44.05 -16.61 15.91
C ASN A 89 -43.58 -16.44 17.37
N ILE A 90 -43.10 -17.51 18.03
CA ILE A 90 -42.50 -17.41 19.37
C ILE A 90 -41.21 -16.60 19.30
N ILE A 91 -40.32 -16.87 18.34
CA ILE A 91 -39.09 -16.08 18.13
C ILE A 91 -39.45 -14.62 17.86
N ARG A 92 -40.40 -14.38 16.95
CA ARG A 92 -40.88 -13.07 16.56
C ARG A 92 -41.34 -12.25 17.77
N ASN A 93 -42.27 -12.79 18.54
CA ASN A 93 -42.91 -12.09 19.66
C ASN A 93 -41.95 -11.77 20.81
N ASN A 94 -40.88 -12.57 20.98
CA ASN A 94 -39.93 -12.39 22.08
C ASN A 94 -38.74 -11.51 21.73
N PHE A 95 -38.26 -11.52 20.47
CA PHE A 95 -36.94 -11.00 20.13
C PHE A 95 -36.91 -9.84 19.15
N TYR A 96 -38.06 -9.45 18.59
CA TYR A 96 -38.18 -8.36 17.62
C TYR A 96 -38.67 -7.04 18.19
N LYS A 97 -38.25 -5.95 17.56
CA LYS A 97 -38.79 -4.62 17.83
C LYS A 97 -40.13 -4.45 17.08
N LYS A 98 -41.23 -4.57 17.82
CA LYS A 98 -42.54 -3.95 17.54
C LYS A 98 -43.35 -4.38 16.30
N ASP A 99 -42.83 -5.13 15.34
CA ASP A 99 -43.65 -5.66 14.24
C ASP A 99 -44.30 -6.99 14.64
N ARG A 100 -45.62 -6.97 14.83
CA ARG A 100 -46.42 -8.16 15.13
C ARG A 100 -47.37 -8.59 14.02
N GLU A 101 -47.45 -7.80 12.96
CA GLU A 101 -48.44 -7.98 11.89
C GLU A 101 -47.90 -8.87 10.77
N ASN A 102 -46.57 -8.89 10.59
CA ASN A 102 -45.91 -9.68 9.56
C ASN A 102 -45.41 -11.04 10.06
N PHE A 103 -45.52 -12.06 9.19
CA PHE A 103 -44.87 -13.36 9.39
C PHE A 103 -43.41 -13.30 8.95
N TYR A 104 -42.51 -13.86 9.77
CA TYR A 104 -41.09 -13.97 9.45
C TYR A 104 -40.63 -15.39 9.72
N GLN A 105 -40.26 -16.11 8.66
CA GLN A 105 -39.73 -17.47 8.74
C GLN A 105 -38.44 -17.48 9.58
N ALA A 106 -38.44 -18.30 10.63
CA ALA A 106 -37.24 -18.60 11.40
C ALA A 106 -36.63 -19.93 10.96
N TYR A 107 -35.33 -20.09 11.17
CA TYR A 107 -34.56 -21.23 10.70
C TYR A 107 -33.75 -21.81 11.86
N ASP A 108 -33.69 -23.14 11.96
CA ASP A 108 -32.69 -23.85 12.75
C ASP A 108 -31.50 -24.14 11.84
N ILE A 109 -30.32 -23.72 12.28
CA ILE A 109 -29.10 -23.73 11.47
C ILE A 109 -28.01 -24.42 12.24
N ALA A 110 -27.39 -25.43 11.62
CA ALA A 110 -26.14 -26.00 12.09
C ALA A 110 -24.99 -25.54 11.19
N ILE A 111 -23.94 -25.01 11.82
CA ILE A 111 -22.68 -24.65 11.17
C ILE A 111 -21.59 -25.54 11.77
N GLU A 112 -20.71 -26.03 10.92
CA GLU A 112 -19.62 -26.93 11.26
C GLU A 112 -18.27 -26.31 10.91
N ASP A 113 -17.29 -26.46 11.80
CA ASP A 113 -15.89 -26.14 11.49
C ASP A 113 -15.14 -27.35 10.92
N LYS A 114 -13.87 -27.16 10.55
CA LYS A 114 -13.02 -28.25 10.00
C LYS A 114 -12.76 -29.39 10.99
N ASN A 115 -12.99 -29.18 12.29
CA ASN A 115 -12.80 -30.16 13.34
C ASN A 115 -14.10 -30.86 13.75
N LEU A 116 -15.18 -30.68 12.97
CA LEU A 116 -16.51 -31.24 13.23
C LEU A 116 -17.13 -30.71 14.54
N ASN A 117 -16.75 -29.52 15.01
CA ASN A 117 -17.48 -28.85 16.06
C ASN A 117 -18.68 -28.12 15.47
N TYR A 118 -19.79 -28.07 16.21
CA TYR A 118 -21.06 -27.50 15.73
C TYR A 118 -21.46 -26.22 16.48
N LEU A 119 -21.95 -25.25 15.72
CA LEU A 119 -22.74 -24.12 16.21
C LEU A 119 -24.17 -24.27 15.70
N ASN A 120 -25.06 -24.71 16.61
CA ASN A 120 -26.50 -24.71 16.36
C ASN A 120 -27.09 -23.37 16.80
N VAL A 121 -27.82 -22.72 15.90
CA VAL A 121 -28.35 -21.38 16.11
C VAL A 121 -29.69 -21.20 15.42
N ILE A 122 -30.65 -20.66 16.16
CA ILE A 122 -31.90 -20.17 15.57
C ILE A 122 -31.66 -18.78 15.02
N SER A 123 -31.99 -18.62 13.73
CA SER A 123 -31.89 -17.35 13.02
C SER A 123 -33.17 -17.02 12.27
N ASN A 124 -33.23 -15.80 11.73
CA ASN A 124 -34.37 -15.28 10.99
C ASN A 124 -33.87 -14.13 10.09
N SER A 125 -34.63 -13.82 9.05
CA SER A 125 -34.33 -12.81 8.03
C SER A 125 -34.37 -11.37 8.52
N ILE A 126 -34.84 -11.11 9.74
CA ILE A 126 -34.90 -9.76 10.32
C ILE A 126 -34.03 -9.60 11.57
N ASP A 127 -33.69 -8.35 11.91
CA ASP A 127 -32.80 -8.01 13.02
C ASP A 127 -33.42 -8.27 14.40
N ILE A 128 -32.76 -9.10 15.21
CA ILE A 128 -33.16 -9.34 16.61
C ILE A 128 -32.58 -8.28 17.56
N THR A 129 -33.19 -8.13 18.73
CA THR A 129 -32.68 -7.23 19.77
C THR A 129 -31.29 -7.66 20.27
N ALA A 130 -30.45 -6.69 20.64
CA ALA A 130 -29.11 -6.96 21.19
C ALA A 130 -29.12 -7.82 22.46
N LYS A 131 -30.22 -7.79 23.22
CA LYS A 131 -30.44 -8.67 24.38
C LYS A 131 -30.57 -10.13 23.97
N ALA A 132 -31.24 -10.40 22.84
CA ALA A 132 -31.44 -11.76 22.34
C ALA A 132 -30.10 -12.42 21.98
N ARG A 133 -29.19 -11.70 21.29
CA ARG A 133 -27.84 -12.19 20.91
C ARG A 133 -26.95 -12.60 22.10
N LYS A 134 -27.15 -11.99 23.25
CA LYS A 134 -26.26 -12.12 24.43
C LYS A 134 -26.68 -13.21 25.40
N ARG A 135 -27.77 -13.92 25.13
CA ARG A 135 -28.35 -14.91 26.04
C ARG A 135 -28.69 -16.19 25.29
N ILE A 136 -28.50 -17.31 25.95
CA ILE A 136 -29.12 -18.58 25.55
C ILE A 136 -30.57 -18.54 26.03
N TRP A 137 -31.48 -18.92 25.15
CA TRP A 137 -32.91 -18.89 25.41
C TRP A 137 -33.47 -20.29 25.52
N MET A 138 -34.44 -20.48 26.41
CA MET A 138 -35.18 -21.73 26.45
C MET A 138 -36.38 -21.62 25.54
N LEU A 139 -36.41 -22.45 24.51
CA LEU A 139 -37.44 -22.51 23.50
C LEU A 139 -37.91 -23.96 23.46
N ASN A 140 -39.14 -24.19 23.90
CA ASN A 140 -39.82 -25.47 23.72
C ASN A 140 -40.27 -25.55 22.26
N VAL A 141 -39.30 -25.73 21.38
CA VAL A 141 -39.46 -26.02 19.95
C VAL A 141 -39.43 -27.53 19.84
N SER A 142 -40.37 -28.13 19.14
CA SER A 142 -40.46 -29.58 18.97
C SER A 142 -39.46 -30.09 17.93
N THR A 143 -38.23 -29.56 17.97
CA THR A 143 -37.09 -30.10 17.24
C THR A 143 -36.22 -30.87 18.23
N ASN A 144 -35.70 -32.01 17.78
CA ASN A 144 -35.15 -33.06 18.64
C ASN A 144 -34.15 -32.51 19.70
N SER A 145 -34.57 -32.56 20.97
CA SER A 145 -33.72 -32.78 22.17
C SER A 145 -32.96 -31.64 22.88
N CYS A 146 -33.36 -30.35 22.81
CA CYS A 146 -32.72 -29.36 23.72
C CYS A 146 -33.61 -28.23 24.24
N ASN A 147 -33.66 -28.09 25.59
CA ASN A 147 -34.37 -27.01 26.30
C ASN A 147 -33.68 -25.63 26.18
N ARG A 148 -32.52 -25.51 25.53
CA ARG A 148 -31.72 -24.29 25.45
C ARG A 148 -31.16 -24.09 24.04
N GLN A 149 -31.58 -23.01 23.39
CA GLN A 149 -31.21 -22.67 22.03
C GLN A 149 -30.50 -21.31 21.95
N ARG A 150 -29.48 -21.25 21.09
CA ARG A 150 -28.75 -20.00 20.78
C ARG A 150 -29.54 -19.23 19.73
N ILE A 151 -29.60 -17.91 19.86
CA ILE A 151 -30.30 -17.05 18.89
C ILE A 151 -29.33 -16.02 18.34
N CYS A 152 -29.30 -15.87 17.02
CA CYS A 152 -28.49 -14.87 16.34
C CYS A 152 -29.20 -14.39 15.08
N ASP A 153 -29.22 -13.09 14.81
CA ASP A 153 -29.74 -12.62 13.53
C ASP A 153 -28.81 -13.06 12.38
N ALA A 154 -29.40 -13.41 11.23
CA ALA A 154 -28.67 -14.04 10.12
C ALA A 154 -27.54 -13.15 9.62
N LYS A 155 -27.82 -11.85 9.63
CA LYS A 155 -26.91 -10.75 9.34
C LYS A 155 -25.68 -10.73 10.25
N TYR A 156 -25.88 -10.71 11.57
CA TYR A 156 -24.78 -10.75 12.53
C TYR A 156 -24.02 -12.07 12.48
N LEU A 157 -24.72 -13.20 12.30
CA LEU A 157 -24.12 -14.52 12.12
C LEU A 157 -23.15 -14.53 10.93
N TYR A 158 -23.62 -14.08 9.76
CA TYR A 158 -22.77 -13.88 8.57
C TYR A 158 -21.60 -12.95 8.87
N GLY A 159 -21.84 -11.79 9.48
CA GLY A 159 -20.79 -10.81 9.77
C GLY A 159 -19.70 -11.35 10.71
N MET A 160 -20.07 -12.14 11.72
CA MET A 160 -19.13 -12.78 12.64
C MET A 160 -18.31 -13.86 11.93
N LEU A 161 -18.96 -14.79 11.23
CA LEU A 161 -18.26 -15.88 10.54
C LEU A 161 -17.33 -15.34 9.46
N LYS A 162 -17.78 -14.35 8.68
CA LYS A 162 -16.96 -13.66 7.68
C LYS A 162 -15.78 -12.93 8.31
N LEU A 163 -15.97 -12.29 9.47
CA LEU A 163 -14.88 -11.64 10.20
C LEU A 163 -13.81 -12.65 10.63
N LEU A 164 -14.22 -13.77 11.23
CA LEU A 164 -13.31 -14.85 11.63
C LEU A 164 -12.55 -15.41 10.43
N ASP A 165 -13.26 -15.70 9.34
CA ASP A 165 -12.71 -16.26 8.10
C ASP A 165 -11.67 -15.32 7.47
N ILE A 166 -11.99 -14.03 7.32
CA ILE A 166 -11.07 -13.02 6.78
C ILE A 166 -9.86 -12.80 7.68
N THR A 167 -10.05 -12.82 9.01
CA THR A 167 -8.93 -12.67 9.96
C THR A 167 -8.00 -13.86 9.87
N TYR A 168 -8.54 -15.09 9.85
CA TYR A 168 -7.76 -16.31 9.69
C TYR A 168 -6.99 -16.30 8.36
N ASP A 169 -7.68 -16.11 7.24
CA ASP A 169 -7.07 -16.13 5.90
C ASP A 169 -5.97 -15.08 5.76
N TYR A 170 -6.18 -13.89 6.34
CA TYR A 170 -5.15 -12.85 6.37
C TYR A 170 -3.88 -13.32 7.08
N CYS A 171 -4.00 -13.83 8.31
CA CYS A 171 -2.86 -14.27 9.11
C CYS A 171 -2.14 -15.49 8.52
N ILE A 172 -2.84 -16.35 7.77
CA ILE A 172 -2.22 -17.48 7.07
C ILE A 172 -1.50 -17.02 5.79
N SER A 173 -2.04 -16.02 5.09
CA SER A 173 -1.43 -15.47 3.87
C SER A 173 -0.22 -14.58 4.13
N ASP A 174 -0.15 -13.98 5.33
CA ASP A 174 0.84 -12.98 5.70
C ASP A 174 1.26 -13.19 7.17
N ASP A 175 2.50 -13.62 7.36
CA ASP A 175 3.05 -13.97 8.66
C ASP A 175 3.51 -12.76 9.47
N GLU A 176 3.32 -11.52 8.97
CA GLU A 176 3.71 -10.27 9.64
C GLU A 176 3.31 -10.25 11.11
N MET A 177 2.11 -10.74 11.44
CA MET A 177 1.55 -10.70 12.80
C MET A 177 2.10 -11.77 13.75
N LEU A 178 2.76 -12.78 13.20
CA LEU A 178 3.36 -13.88 13.95
C LEU A 178 4.81 -13.60 14.33
N LYS A 179 5.39 -12.52 13.79
CA LYS A 179 6.76 -12.08 14.06
C LYS A 179 6.84 -11.34 15.39
N ASP A 180 7.92 -11.55 16.14
CA ASP A 180 8.08 -10.94 17.46
C ASP A 180 8.17 -9.41 17.38
N GLU A 181 8.69 -8.87 16.28
CA GLU A 181 8.77 -7.44 16.00
C GLU A 181 7.39 -6.80 15.83
N PHE A 182 6.36 -7.61 15.52
CA PHE A 182 4.99 -7.12 15.39
C PHE A 182 4.48 -6.45 16.66
N LYS A 183 5.00 -6.85 17.84
CA LYS A 183 4.66 -6.22 19.12
C LYS A 183 4.71 -4.70 19.09
N GLN A 184 5.68 -4.15 18.37
CA GLN A 184 5.91 -2.71 18.29
C GLN A 184 4.84 -2.00 17.45
N PHE A 185 4.20 -2.74 16.55
CA PHE A 185 3.15 -2.23 15.65
C PHE A 185 1.74 -2.60 16.10
N SER A 186 1.60 -3.63 16.94
CA SER A 186 0.31 -3.98 17.57
C SER A 186 -0.19 -2.82 18.41
N VAL A 187 -1.46 -2.48 18.24
CA VAL A 187 -2.10 -1.42 19.05
C VAL A 187 -2.21 -1.81 20.52
N PHE A 188 -2.13 -3.11 20.81
CA PHE A 188 -2.18 -3.67 22.16
C PHE A 188 -0.82 -4.14 22.66
N SER A 189 0.26 -3.88 21.91
CA SER A 189 1.61 -4.35 22.21
C SER A 189 1.68 -5.86 22.46
N ASN A 190 0.93 -6.63 21.64
CA ASN A 190 0.81 -8.07 21.74
C ASN A 190 1.62 -8.80 20.66
N ASN A 191 2.00 -10.04 20.98
CA ASN A 191 2.45 -11.03 20.00
C ASN A 191 1.36 -12.09 19.82
N TYR A 192 1.20 -12.54 18.58
CA TYR A 192 0.25 -13.57 18.22
C TYR A 192 1.00 -14.82 17.77
N THR A 193 0.49 -15.97 18.17
CA THR A 193 1.00 -17.28 17.80
C THR A 193 0.11 -17.87 16.71
N ILE A 194 0.63 -18.87 16.00
CA ILE A 194 -0.18 -19.62 15.04
C ILE A 194 -1.40 -20.28 15.69
N GLU A 195 -1.32 -20.62 16.98
CA GLU A 195 -2.46 -21.20 17.70
C GLU A 195 -3.56 -20.16 17.96
N ASP A 196 -3.19 -18.92 18.31
CA ASP A 196 -4.16 -17.83 18.42
C ASP A 196 -4.95 -17.62 17.11
N VAL A 197 -4.29 -17.82 15.96
CA VAL A 197 -4.90 -17.76 14.63
C VAL A 197 -5.80 -18.96 14.38
N ARG A 198 -5.33 -20.19 14.64
CA ARG A 198 -6.12 -21.42 14.45
C ARG A 198 -7.39 -21.44 15.30
N ASP A 199 -7.32 -20.91 16.50
CA ASP A 199 -8.47 -20.88 17.39
C ASP A 199 -9.59 -19.95 16.86
N LEU A 200 -9.33 -19.02 15.92
CA LEU A 200 -10.37 -18.19 15.29
C LEU A 200 -11.42 -18.99 14.52
N ILE A 201 -11.03 -20.15 13.98
CA ILE A 201 -11.90 -21.00 13.16
C ILE A 201 -12.43 -22.21 13.93
N ARG A 202 -12.21 -22.25 15.25
CA ARG A 202 -12.65 -23.31 16.14
C ARG A 202 -13.93 -22.93 16.87
N LEU A 203 -15.05 -23.53 16.48
CA LEU A 203 -16.37 -23.21 17.04
C LEU A 203 -16.46 -23.56 18.52
N ASP A 204 -15.74 -24.57 19.00
CA ASP A 204 -15.66 -24.91 20.43
C ASP A 204 -15.02 -23.79 21.28
N ILE A 205 -14.23 -22.90 20.67
CA ILE A 205 -13.55 -21.79 21.34
C ILE A 205 -14.30 -20.46 21.17
N VAL A 206 -14.73 -20.14 19.94
CA VAL A 206 -15.36 -18.83 19.67
C VAL A 206 -16.81 -18.75 20.16
N VAL A 207 -17.43 -19.89 20.46
CA VAL A 207 -18.79 -19.98 21.00
C VAL A 207 -18.77 -19.92 22.52
N GLY A 208 -19.58 -19.02 23.09
CA GLY A 208 -19.63 -18.82 24.54
C GLY A 208 -20.57 -19.77 25.28
N LYS A 209 -20.34 -19.96 26.58
CA LYS A 209 -21.29 -20.70 27.47
C LYS A 209 -22.67 -20.06 27.57
N TYR A 210 -22.78 -18.74 27.44
CA TYR A 210 -24.04 -17.99 27.65
C TYR A 210 -24.43 -17.05 26.49
N ALA A 211 -23.61 -16.95 25.45
CA ALA A 211 -23.85 -16.10 24.28
C ALA A 211 -23.43 -16.85 23.02
N THR A 212 -24.00 -16.48 21.87
CA THR A 212 -23.70 -17.13 20.58
C THR A 212 -22.21 -17.07 20.25
N PHE A 213 -21.59 -15.90 20.36
CA PHE A 213 -20.15 -15.70 20.22
C PHE A 213 -19.59 -15.09 21.51
N LYS A 214 -18.51 -15.65 22.03
CA LYS A 214 -17.73 -15.07 23.12
C LYS A 214 -16.25 -15.41 22.95
N LEU A 215 -15.53 -14.49 22.31
CA LEU A 215 -14.11 -14.68 22.02
C LEU A 215 -13.24 -14.29 23.23
N PRO A 216 -12.13 -15.02 23.48
CA PRO A 216 -11.05 -14.58 24.36
C PRO A 216 -10.53 -13.18 24.01
N THR A 217 -10.09 -12.43 25.03
CA THR A 217 -9.55 -11.06 24.85
C THR A 217 -8.45 -10.99 23.80
N LYS A 218 -7.53 -11.96 23.80
CA LYS A 218 -6.41 -12.00 22.86
C LYS A 218 -6.87 -12.13 21.40
N MET A 219 -7.95 -12.87 21.13
CA MET A 219 -8.54 -12.93 19.80
C MET A 219 -9.22 -11.62 19.39
N LEU A 220 -9.91 -10.96 20.33
CA LEU A 220 -10.53 -9.66 20.05
C LEU A 220 -9.44 -8.63 19.65
N GLN A 221 -8.27 -8.70 20.30
CA GLN A 221 -7.10 -7.88 19.98
C GLN A 221 -6.53 -8.24 18.61
N LEU A 222 -6.32 -9.53 18.31
CA LEU A 222 -5.87 -10.03 17.00
C LEU A 222 -6.77 -9.53 15.87
N ILE A 223 -8.07 -9.75 16.00
CA ILE A 223 -9.07 -9.30 15.02
C ILE A 223 -8.97 -7.79 14.81
N THR A 224 -8.85 -7.03 15.90
CA THR A 224 -8.77 -5.57 15.82
C THR A 224 -7.49 -5.12 15.10
N ASP A 225 -6.33 -5.69 15.43
CA ASP A 225 -5.07 -5.39 14.76
C ASP A 225 -5.14 -5.75 13.25
N VAL A 226 -5.65 -6.93 12.88
CA VAL A 226 -5.84 -7.31 11.47
C VAL A 226 -6.72 -6.30 10.72
N ILE A 227 -7.85 -5.92 11.31
CA ILE A 227 -8.78 -4.98 10.68
C ILE A 227 -8.15 -3.61 10.49
N LEU A 228 -7.35 -3.12 11.44
CA LEU A 228 -6.62 -1.86 11.30
C LEU A 228 -5.53 -1.95 10.22
N ILE A 229 -4.84 -3.08 10.08
CA ILE A 229 -3.86 -3.28 9.00
C ILE A 229 -4.56 -3.28 7.63
N LYS A 230 -5.69 -3.98 7.50
CA LYS A 230 -6.49 -3.99 6.27
C LYS A 230 -7.03 -2.58 5.96
N GLN A 231 -7.48 -1.84 6.97
CA GLN A 231 -7.92 -0.46 6.81
C GLN A 231 -6.79 0.47 6.35
N SER A 232 -5.60 0.35 6.94
CA SER A 232 -4.41 1.10 6.51
C SER A 232 -4.02 0.75 5.06
N SER A 233 -4.08 -0.54 4.70
CA SER A 233 -3.80 -0.99 3.34
C SER A 233 -4.81 -0.44 2.33
N ASP A 234 -6.11 -0.40 2.66
CA ASP A 234 -7.12 0.23 1.82
C ASP A 234 -6.86 1.73 1.64
N TYR A 235 -6.52 2.43 2.73
CA TYR A 235 -6.21 3.86 2.70
C TYR A 235 -5.00 4.15 1.82
N ASN A 236 -3.95 3.34 1.91
CA ASN A 236 -2.75 3.45 1.07
C ASN A 236 -3.08 3.28 -0.42
N ILE A 237 -3.96 2.33 -0.77
CA ILE A 237 -4.45 2.17 -2.15
C ILE A 237 -5.25 3.41 -2.60
N GLU A 238 -6.12 3.95 -1.75
CA GLU A 238 -6.87 5.17 -2.09
C GLU A 238 -5.95 6.37 -2.31
N LEU A 239 -4.91 6.55 -1.49
CA LEU A 239 -3.90 7.59 -1.70
C LEU A 239 -3.17 7.41 -3.03
N MET A 240 -2.75 6.19 -3.38
CA MET A 240 -2.10 5.88 -4.65
C MET A 240 -3.00 6.21 -5.86
N GLU A 241 -4.29 5.91 -5.77
CA GLU A 241 -5.25 6.28 -6.83
C GLU A 241 -5.44 7.79 -6.94
N GLN A 242 -5.57 8.50 -5.81
CA GLN A 242 -5.71 9.96 -5.80
C GLN A 242 -4.45 10.62 -6.41
N TYR A 243 -3.27 10.13 -6.02
CA TYR A 243 -1.98 10.57 -6.57
C TYR A 243 -1.92 10.36 -8.08
N SER A 244 -2.25 9.15 -8.55
CA SER A 244 -2.24 8.81 -9.98
C SER A 244 -3.21 9.68 -10.79
N ARG A 245 -4.43 9.93 -10.28
CA ARG A 245 -5.40 10.82 -10.92
C ARG A 245 -4.90 12.26 -10.99
N ASN A 246 -4.27 12.76 -9.93
CA ASN A 246 -3.72 14.11 -9.90
C ASN A 246 -2.61 14.28 -10.95
N ILE A 247 -1.67 13.33 -11.05
CA ILE A 247 -0.61 13.35 -12.07
C ILE A 247 -1.20 13.38 -13.50
N GLN A 248 -2.23 12.57 -13.76
CA GLN A 248 -2.89 12.56 -15.06
C GLN A 248 -3.60 13.89 -15.37
N SER A 249 -4.23 14.50 -14.37
CA SER A 249 -4.96 15.77 -14.54
C SER A 249 -4.07 16.99 -14.68
N GLU A 250 -2.92 17.04 -14.00
CA GLU A 250 -1.98 18.17 -14.06
C GLU A 250 -1.15 18.19 -15.35
N VAL A 251 -1.05 17.06 -16.07
CA VAL A 251 0.02 16.89 -17.06
C VAL A 251 -0.39 16.26 -18.40
N ALA A 252 -1.21 16.96 -19.17
CA ALA A 252 -1.42 16.61 -20.57
C ALA A 252 -0.25 16.98 -21.53
N ARG A 253 0.96 17.37 -21.06
CA ARG A 253 2.01 17.95 -21.95
C ARG A 253 3.48 17.56 -21.69
N ALA A 254 3.86 17.08 -20.50
CA ALA A 254 5.29 16.84 -20.21
C ALA A 254 5.82 15.52 -20.79
N PHE A 255 4.96 14.57 -21.14
CA PHE A 255 5.33 13.33 -21.82
C PHE A 255 5.16 13.44 -23.36
N GLU A 256 4.64 14.54 -23.89
CA GLU A 256 4.49 14.68 -25.34
C GLU A 256 5.84 15.02 -25.97
N THR A 257 6.20 14.30 -27.03
CA THR A 257 7.40 14.58 -27.80
C THR A 257 7.26 15.87 -28.57
N LYS A 258 8.27 16.76 -28.46
CA LYS A 258 8.26 18.04 -29.15
C LYS A 258 8.30 17.84 -30.67
N LYS A 259 7.41 18.53 -31.39
CA LYS A 259 7.25 18.38 -32.85
C LYS A 259 8.45 18.90 -33.67
N ASN A 260 9.21 19.87 -33.14
CA ASN A 260 10.34 20.50 -33.84
C ASN A 260 11.61 20.45 -32.97
N ILE A 261 12.42 19.39 -33.12
CA ILE A 261 13.68 19.20 -32.40
C ILE A 261 14.85 19.51 -33.36
N PRO A 262 15.82 20.38 -32.99
CA PRO A 262 16.98 20.66 -33.83
C PRO A 262 17.78 19.39 -34.16
N LYS A 263 18.26 19.25 -35.40
CA LYS A 263 19.02 18.06 -35.87
C LYS A 263 20.18 17.68 -34.95
N LYS A 264 20.91 18.68 -34.41
CA LYS A 264 22.02 18.46 -33.48
C LYS A 264 21.58 17.74 -32.20
N ILE A 265 20.45 18.14 -31.63
CA ILE A 265 19.86 17.52 -30.43
C ILE A 265 19.33 16.13 -30.78
N PHE A 266 18.62 16.00 -31.90
CA PHE A 266 18.08 14.74 -32.38
C PHE A 266 19.16 13.67 -32.57
N ASN A 267 20.32 14.04 -33.13
CA ASN A 267 21.45 13.12 -33.27
C ASN A 267 21.97 12.61 -31.92
N VAL A 268 21.99 13.45 -30.88
CA VAL A 268 22.42 13.03 -29.53
C VAL A 268 21.35 12.16 -28.87
N MET A 269 20.06 12.50 -29.04
CA MET A 269 18.95 11.69 -28.52
C MET A 269 18.98 10.25 -29.04
N ASN A 270 19.37 10.04 -30.30
CA ASN A 270 19.48 8.71 -30.91
C ASN A 270 20.83 8.01 -30.68
N ASN A 271 21.83 8.71 -30.14
CA ASN A 271 23.17 8.17 -29.95
C ASN A 271 23.79 8.72 -28.66
N ASN A 272 23.33 8.17 -27.53
CA ASN A 272 23.85 8.43 -26.20
C ASN A 272 23.82 7.16 -25.35
N LYS A 273 24.52 7.19 -24.22
CA LYS A 273 24.73 6.06 -23.31
C LYS A 273 23.54 5.73 -22.43
N PHE A 274 22.60 6.63 -22.25
CA PHE A 274 21.36 6.31 -21.54
C PHE A 274 20.53 5.27 -22.31
N LEU A 275 20.59 5.22 -23.64
CA LEU A 275 19.87 4.23 -24.46
C LEU A 275 20.25 2.77 -24.18
N GLU A 276 21.40 2.53 -23.53
CA GLU A 276 21.77 1.19 -23.08
C GLU A 276 20.76 0.67 -22.02
N ASN A 277 20.17 1.58 -21.24
CA ASN A 277 19.32 1.27 -20.08
C ASN A 277 17.90 1.85 -20.17
N PHE A 278 17.66 2.83 -21.02
CA PHE A 278 16.37 3.44 -21.28
C PHE A 278 15.91 3.09 -22.70
N SER A 279 14.60 2.95 -22.91
CA SER A 279 14.01 2.63 -24.22
C SER A 279 14.02 3.82 -25.17
N TYR A 280 14.01 5.04 -24.61
CA TYR A 280 14.02 6.30 -25.34
C TYR A 280 14.60 7.42 -24.47
N VAL A 281 15.27 8.39 -25.10
CA VAL A 281 15.84 9.56 -24.43
C VAL A 281 15.45 10.83 -25.18
N GLU A 282 14.73 11.75 -24.52
CA GLU A 282 14.38 13.06 -25.05
C GLU A 282 15.12 14.18 -24.32
N LEU A 283 15.70 15.10 -25.10
CA LEU A 283 16.34 16.31 -24.60
C LEU A 283 15.56 17.54 -25.04
N ASP A 284 15.54 18.59 -24.21
CA ASP A 284 15.02 19.88 -24.66
C ASP A 284 15.88 20.45 -25.80
N SER A 285 15.24 21.20 -26.70
CA SER A 285 15.84 21.87 -27.86
C SER A 285 17.01 22.80 -27.51
N ASP A 286 17.01 23.36 -26.31
CA ASP A 286 18.02 24.29 -25.78
C ASP A 286 18.97 23.63 -24.77
N THR A 287 19.02 22.30 -24.73
CA THR A 287 19.90 21.54 -23.82
C THR A 287 21.37 21.83 -24.12
N ASP A 288 22.12 22.16 -23.06
CA ASP A 288 23.58 22.24 -23.11
C ASP A 288 24.18 20.83 -23.23
N LEU A 289 24.58 20.48 -24.46
CA LEU A 289 25.17 19.18 -24.78
C LEU A 289 26.50 18.91 -24.08
N SER A 290 27.22 19.95 -23.62
CA SER A 290 28.45 19.75 -22.86
C SER A 290 28.15 19.25 -21.45
N LYS A 291 27.14 19.85 -20.79
CA LYS A 291 26.64 19.41 -19.49
C LYS A 291 25.96 18.05 -19.56
N PHE A 292 25.18 17.80 -20.61
CA PHE A 292 24.55 16.48 -20.82
C PHE A 292 25.60 15.35 -20.87
N LYS A 293 26.74 15.57 -21.54
CA LYS A 293 27.83 14.58 -21.55
C LYS A 293 28.46 14.32 -20.19
N LEU A 294 28.40 15.26 -19.24
CA LEU A 294 28.85 15.05 -17.87
C LEU A 294 27.86 14.14 -17.12
N ILE A 295 26.58 14.46 -17.23
CA ILE A 295 25.47 13.68 -16.66
C ILE A 295 25.46 12.25 -17.21
N GLU A 296 25.72 12.08 -18.50
CA GLU A 296 25.85 10.77 -19.16
C GLU A 296 27.00 9.92 -18.58
N LYS A 297 28.17 10.52 -18.36
CA LYS A 297 29.32 9.83 -17.74
C LYS A 297 29.03 9.47 -16.29
N GLU A 298 28.37 10.35 -15.57
CA GLU A 298 27.98 10.11 -14.18
C GLU A 298 26.98 8.95 -14.08
N PHE A 299 26.00 8.90 -14.99
CA PHE A 299 25.03 7.80 -15.03
C PHE A 299 25.71 6.46 -15.30
N LEU A 300 26.69 6.41 -16.20
CA LEU A 300 27.46 5.19 -16.47
C LEU A 300 28.19 4.65 -15.24
N ARG A 301 28.54 5.50 -14.28
CA ARG A 301 29.14 5.09 -13.01
C ARG A 301 28.08 4.52 -12.08
N ILE A 302 27.00 5.25 -11.89
CA ILE A 302 25.96 4.92 -10.92
C ILE A 302 25.16 3.68 -11.32
N ARG A 303 24.93 3.49 -12.62
CA ARG A 303 24.24 2.29 -13.12
C ARG A 303 24.95 0.99 -12.73
N LYS A 304 26.26 1.02 -12.43
CA LYS A 304 27.01 -0.18 -11.98
C LYS A 304 26.50 -0.71 -10.64
N ILE A 305 25.84 0.13 -9.84
CA ILE A 305 25.22 -0.28 -8.58
C ILE A 305 23.99 -1.14 -8.84
N PHE A 306 23.33 -0.98 -9.98
CA PHE A 306 22.09 -1.65 -10.30
C PHE A 306 22.30 -2.83 -11.25
N ASN A 307 21.57 -3.93 -11.00
CA ASN A 307 21.44 -4.98 -12.01
C ASN A 307 20.43 -4.57 -13.10
N MET A 308 20.89 -3.74 -14.05
CA MET A 308 20.05 -3.14 -15.09
C MET A 308 19.35 -4.15 -16.01
N ASN A 309 19.77 -5.42 -16.03
CA ASN A 309 19.13 -6.47 -16.83
C ASN A 309 17.79 -6.94 -16.21
N LYS A 310 17.62 -6.73 -14.90
CA LYS A 310 16.37 -7.08 -14.17
C LYS A 310 15.37 -5.92 -14.14
N ILE A 311 15.78 -4.73 -14.58
CA ILE A 311 14.98 -3.51 -14.53
C ILE A 311 14.38 -3.27 -15.91
N GLU A 312 13.06 -3.09 -15.95
CA GLU A 312 12.36 -2.82 -17.19
C GLU A 312 12.80 -1.47 -17.77
N LYS A 313 12.90 -1.33 -19.10
CA LYS A 313 13.38 -0.08 -19.68
C LYS A 313 12.30 1.01 -19.68
N ALA A 314 12.58 2.12 -19.02
CA ALA A 314 11.78 3.33 -19.05
C ALA A 314 12.14 4.27 -20.23
N GLU A 315 11.26 5.22 -20.55
CA GLU A 315 11.63 6.43 -21.30
C GLU A 315 12.25 7.47 -20.34
N LEU A 316 13.30 8.16 -20.77
CA LEU A 316 13.91 9.26 -20.02
C LEU A 316 13.75 10.58 -20.79
N ARG A 317 13.25 11.62 -20.13
CA ARG A 317 13.02 12.94 -20.74
C ARG A 317 13.67 14.01 -19.87
N LEU A 318 14.80 14.55 -20.32
CA LEU A 318 15.51 15.63 -19.66
C LEU A 318 15.05 16.98 -20.23
N ARG A 319 14.23 17.71 -19.47
CA ARG A 319 13.57 18.95 -19.94
C ARG A 319 13.45 19.98 -18.82
N LYS A 320 13.42 21.28 -19.14
CA LYS A 320 13.12 22.32 -18.14
C LYS A 320 11.66 22.20 -17.70
N LEU A 321 11.43 21.92 -16.43
CA LEU A 321 10.08 21.68 -15.89
C LEU A 321 9.42 22.94 -15.35
N GLY A 322 9.96 24.15 -15.62
CA GLY A 322 9.56 25.43 -15.04
C GLY A 322 8.07 25.83 -15.06
N LYS A 323 7.19 25.13 -15.79
CA LYS A 323 5.72 25.29 -15.70
C LYS A 323 5.02 24.32 -14.72
N HIS A 324 5.68 23.24 -14.32
CA HIS A 324 5.14 22.15 -13.51
C HIS A 324 5.47 22.26 -12.01
N LYS A 325 6.22 23.29 -11.56
CA LYS A 325 6.63 23.50 -10.16
C LYS A 325 7.27 22.26 -9.48
N ALA A 326 7.80 21.33 -10.27
CA ALA A 326 8.40 20.08 -9.82
C ALA A 326 9.79 19.93 -10.46
N LEU A 327 10.72 19.34 -9.73
CA LEU A 327 12.09 19.08 -10.18
C LEU A 327 12.21 17.75 -10.94
N GLY A 328 11.20 16.88 -10.82
CA GLY A 328 11.06 15.62 -11.53
C GLY A 328 9.58 15.20 -11.55
N LEU A 329 9.22 14.33 -12.50
CA LEU A 329 7.90 13.71 -12.62
C LEU A 329 8.03 12.30 -13.22
N TYR A 330 7.45 11.30 -12.58
CA TYR A 330 7.33 9.95 -13.12
C TYR A 330 5.92 9.69 -13.62
N TYR A 331 5.81 9.09 -14.81
CA TYR A 331 4.55 8.64 -15.39
C TYR A 331 4.53 7.11 -15.42
N PRO A 332 3.88 6.45 -14.43
CA PRO A 332 3.82 4.99 -14.36
C PRO A 332 3.28 4.34 -15.64
N THR A 333 2.20 4.90 -16.17
CA THR A 333 1.53 4.48 -17.42
C THR A 333 2.46 4.44 -18.62
N LEU A 334 3.33 5.43 -18.76
CA LEU A 334 4.23 5.55 -19.90
C LEU A 334 5.64 5.03 -19.59
N LYS A 335 5.85 4.54 -18.35
CA LYS A 335 7.18 4.26 -17.77
C LYS A 335 8.15 5.37 -18.11
N CYS A 336 7.75 6.62 -17.89
CA CYS A 336 8.49 7.78 -18.36
C CYS A 336 8.97 8.62 -17.19
N LEU A 337 10.30 8.80 -17.09
CA LEU A 337 10.94 9.68 -16.12
C LEU A 337 11.17 11.02 -16.80
N CYS A 338 10.58 12.08 -16.26
CA CYS A 338 10.87 13.45 -16.63
C CYS A 338 11.72 14.10 -15.54
N VAL A 339 12.94 14.51 -15.87
CA VAL A 339 13.88 15.11 -14.91
C VAL A 339 14.26 16.51 -15.39
N ASP A 340 14.25 17.49 -14.48
CA ASP A 340 14.78 18.81 -14.82
C ASP A 340 16.29 18.74 -14.98
N ILE A 341 16.78 19.01 -16.19
CA ILE A 341 18.21 18.95 -16.49
C ILE A 341 19.03 19.99 -15.71
N THR A 342 18.39 21.04 -15.18
CA THR A 342 19.02 22.05 -14.33
C THR A 342 19.10 21.63 -12.86
N SER A 343 18.38 20.56 -12.47
CA SER A 343 18.36 20.00 -11.13
C SER A 343 18.31 18.46 -11.19
N PRO A 344 19.40 17.79 -11.61
CA PRO A 344 19.43 16.34 -11.82
C PRO A 344 19.19 15.53 -10.54
N SER A 345 19.22 16.15 -9.36
CA SER A 345 19.05 15.50 -8.05
C SER A 345 17.72 14.80 -7.84
N SER A 346 16.71 15.08 -8.67
CA SER A 346 15.43 14.36 -8.67
C SER A 346 15.48 13.01 -9.39
N PHE A 347 16.56 12.70 -10.14
CA PHE A 347 16.63 11.47 -10.93
C PHE A 347 16.47 10.21 -10.08
N MET A 348 17.16 10.11 -8.94
CA MET A 348 17.04 8.92 -8.08
C MET A 348 15.64 8.79 -7.46
N HIS A 349 14.95 9.90 -7.21
CA HIS A 349 13.56 9.92 -6.79
C HIS A 349 12.63 9.33 -7.87
N GLU A 350 12.71 9.84 -9.10
CA GLU A 350 11.90 9.34 -10.22
C GLU A 350 12.25 7.89 -10.59
N PHE A 351 13.52 7.52 -10.45
CA PHE A 351 13.95 6.14 -10.62
C PHE A 351 13.41 5.22 -9.51
N GLY A 352 13.33 5.71 -8.26
CA GLY A 352 12.65 5.02 -7.17
C GLY A 352 11.18 4.73 -7.49
N HIS A 353 10.44 5.71 -8.01
CA HIS A 353 9.09 5.46 -8.51
C HIS A 353 9.07 4.41 -9.63
N HIS A 354 10.02 4.47 -10.55
CA HIS A 354 10.09 3.47 -11.61
C HIS A 354 10.26 2.05 -11.07
N LEU A 355 11.16 1.84 -10.11
CA LEU A 355 11.37 0.54 -9.46
C LEU A 355 10.13 0.07 -8.71
N ASP A 356 9.46 0.98 -7.97
CA ASP A 356 8.22 0.70 -7.25
C ASP A 356 7.18 0.04 -8.16
N TYR A 357 6.98 0.58 -9.37
CA TYR A 357 5.94 0.12 -10.30
C TYR A 357 6.34 -1.06 -11.20
N THR A 358 7.62 -1.36 -11.39
CA THR A 358 8.08 -2.29 -12.45
C THR A 358 8.78 -3.54 -11.97
N LEU A 359 9.34 -3.56 -10.75
CA LEU A 359 10.06 -4.74 -10.25
C LEU A 359 9.15 -5.92 -9.88
N SER A 360 7.84 -5.70 -9.73
CA SER A 360 6.89 -6.77 -9.43
C SER A 360 5.52 -6.53 -10.05
N SER A 361 4.62 -7.50 -9.94
CA SER A 361 3.25 -7.39 -10.45
C SER A 361 2.40 -6.31 -9.73
N LYS A 362 2.74 -6.00 -8.47
CA LYS A 362 2.09 -4.97 -7.64
C LYS A 362 3.12 -3.92 -7.22
N PRO A 363 2.75 -2.63 -7.05
CA PRO A 363 3.70 -1.64 -6.55
C PRO A 363 4.36 -2.12 -5.26
N LEU A 364 5.70 -2.09 -5.20
CA LEU A 364 6.48 -2.53 -4.03
C LEU A 364 6.05 -1.80 -2.76
N SER A 365 5.71 -0.52 -2.90
CA SER A 365 5.20 0.34 -1.83
C SER A 365 3.85 -0.10 -1.25
N LEU A 366 3.12 -0.98 -1.93
CA LEU A 366 1.87 -1.57 -1.45
C LEU A 366 2.00 -3.00 -0.92
N GLN A 367 3.20 -3.58 -0.96
CA GLN A 367 3.47 -4.93 -0.46
C GLN A 367 3.60 -4.96 1.07
N SER A 368 3.41 -6.14 1.66
CA SER A 368 3.44 -6.34 3.11
C SER A 368 4.79 -6.00 3.74
N ASN A 369 5.87 -6.42 3.08
CA ASN A 369 7.24 -6.17 3.52
C ASN A 369 7.64 -4.68 3.61
N PHE A 370 6.91 -3.77 2.94
CA PHE A 370 7.17 -2.32 3.00
C PHE A 370 6.30 -1.58 4.04
N ARG A 371 5.30 -2.26 4.65
CA ARG A 371 4.35 -1.61 5.57
C ARG A 371 5.01 -1.04 6.81
N SER A 372 6.00 -1.72 7.36
CA SER A 372 6.75 -1.25 8.53
C SER A 372 7.41 0.11 8.27
N ILE A 373 7.99 0.29 7.08
CA ILE A 373 8.58 1.57 6.64
C ILE A 373 7.50 2.64 6.54
N ILE A 374 6.34 2.35 5.94
CA ILE A 374 5.23 3.32 5.85
C ILE A 374 4.78 3.77 7.25
N ARG A 375 4.62 2.84 8.20
CA ARG A 375 4.22 3.16 9.58
C ARG A 375 5.27 4.03 10.27
N ALA A 376 6.54 3.61 10.23
CA ALA A 376 7.66 4.32 10.84
C ALA A 376 7.84 5.74 10.25
N TYR A 377 7.72 5.87 8.93
CA TYR A 377 7.77 7.16 8.23
C TYR A 377 6.60 8.05 8.63
N THR A 378 5.38 7.51 8.61
CA THR A 378 4.16 8.26 8.93
C THR A 378 4.20 8.79 10.36
N GLN A 379 4.62 7.96 11.32
CA GLN A 379 4.75 8.36 12.72
C GLN A 379 5.74 9.52 12.90
N ARG A 380 6.93 9.42 12.30
CA ARG A 380 7.94 10.48 12.38
C ARG A 380 7.47 11.76 11.72
N TYR A 381 6.93 11.65 10.50
CA TYR A 381 6.34 12.78 9.78
C TYR A 381 5.27 13.48 10.64
N ASP A 382 4.30 12.75 11.17
CA ASP A 382 3.23 13.31 12.01
C ASP A 382 3.73 13.92 13.32
N SER A 383 4.83 13.41 13.89
CA SER A 383 5.44 13.99 15.08
C SER A 383 6.16 15.31 14.79
N GLU A 384 6.69 15.49 13.58
CA GLU A 384 7.49 16.65 13.19
C GLU A 384 6.69 17.78 12.54
N ILE A 385 5.53 17.49 11.91
CA ILE A 385 4.78 18.53 11.18
C ILE A 385 4.31 19.70 12.05
N GLY A 386 4.13 19.47 13.36
CA GLY A 386 3.62 20.45 14.31
C GLY A 386 2.34 21.14 13.81
N GLN A 387 2.32 22.48 13.86
CA GLN A 387 1.20 23.31 13.39
C GLN A 387 1.45 23.92 12.00
N SER A 388 2.42 23.41 11.24
CA SER A 388 2.76 23.97 9.92
C SER A 388 1.63 23.76 8.92
N SER A 389 0.95 24.84 8.55
CA SER A 389 -0.17 24.78 7.59
C SER A 389 0.25 24.24 6.22
N TYR A 390 1.51 24.45 5.81
CA TYR A 390 2.08 23.90 4.59
C TYR A 390 2.22 22.37 4.67
N LEU A 391 2.83 21.86 5.75
CA LEU A 391 3.03 20.42 5.94
C LEU A 391 1.71 19.68 6.11
N ILE A 392 0.76 20.26 6.86
CA ILE A 392 -0.60 19.70 7.00
C ILE A 392 -1.29 19.56 5.65
N LYS A 393 -1.17 20.56 4.75
CA LYS A 393 -1.73 20.49 3.39
C LYS A 393 -1.02 19.45 2.51
N LYS A 394 0.30 19.30 2.66
CA LYS A 394 1.13 18.37 1.87
C LYS A 394 1.16 16.95 2.45
N ARG A 395 0.65 16.73 3.66
CA ARG A 395 0.64 15.44 4.35
C ARG A 395 0.14 14.29 3.47
N LYS A 396 -0.97 14.46 2.76
CA LYS A 396 -1.49 13.40 1.86
C LYS A 396 -0.51 13.04 0.75
N TYR A 397 0.15 14.04 0.18
CA TYR A 397 1.14 13.83 -0.89
C TYR A 397 2.39 13.13 -0.33
N PHE A 398 3.00 13.66 0.74
CA PHE A 398 4.23 13.07 1.31
C PHE A 398 4.01 11.70 1.96
N LEU A 399 2.79 11.38 2.39
CA LEU A 399 2.44 10.06 2.93
C LEU A 399 1.84 9.12 1.88
N THR A 400 1.88 9.48 0.59
CA THR A 400 1.51 8.53 -0.47
C THR A 400 2.56 7.41 -0.52
N PRO A 401 2.16 6.11 -0.55
CA PRO A 401 3.11 4.99 -0.51
C PRO A 401 4.28 5.08 -1.48
N THR A 402 4.02 5.44 -2.75
CA THR A 402 5.09 5.57 -3.76
C THR A 402 6.06 6.72 -3.48
N GLU A 403 5.59 7.81 -2.86
CA GLU A 403 6.43 8.93 -2.44
C GLU A 403 7.31 8.54 -1.25
N ILE A 404 6.75 7.79 -0.28
CA ILE A 404 7.53 7.22 0.82
C ILE A 404 8.60 6.27 0.28
N PHE A 405 8.26 5.42 -0.70
CA PHE A 405 9.21 4.54 -1.35
C PHE A 405 10.35 5.33 -2.01
N ALA A 406 10.04 6.27 -2.91
CA ALA A 406 11.06 7.07 -3.58
C ALA A 406 11.96 7.85 -2.58
N ARG A 407 11.40 8.42 -1.52
CA ARG A 407 12.18 9.16 -0.50
C ARG A 407 13.05 8.26 0.34
N THR A 408 12.53 7.13 0.80
CA THR A 408 13.31 6.18 1.60
C THR A 408 14.39 5.50 0.77
N PHE A 409 14.18 5.34 -0.53
CA PHE A 409 15.20 4.91 -1.49
C PHE A 409 16.35 5.94 -1.59
N GLU A 410 16.04 7.24 -1.70
CA GLU A 410 17.05 8.30 -1.65
C GLU A 410 17.81 8.31 -0.31
N MET A 411 17.10 8.21 0.81
CA MET A 411 17.67 8.14 2.15
C MET A 411 18.63 6.96 2.31
N TYR A 412 18.28 5.80 1.74
CA TYR A 412 19.12 4.61 1.72
C TYR A 412 20.46 4.87 1.01
N PHE A 413 20.44 5.45 -0.20
CA PHE A 413 21.68 5.75 -0.93
C PHE A 413 22.56 6.79 -0.24
N VAL A 414 21.95 7.84 0.34
CA VAL A 414 22.68 8.81 1.15
C VAL A 414 23.33 8.13 2.35
N ASN A 415 22.62 7.22 3.01
CA ASN A 415 23.14 6.46 4.15
C ASN A 415 24.28 5.50 3.75
N LYS A 416 24.23 4.89 2.57
CA LYS A 416 25.32 4.07 2.01
C LYS A 416 26.52 4.91 1.52
N GLY A 417 26.43 6.24 1.58
CA GLY A 417 27.52 7.15 1.24
C GLY A 417 27.66 7.46 -0.24
N LEU A 418 26.61 7.23 -1.05
CA LEU A 418 26.62 7.60 -2.46
C LEU A 418 26.63 9.13 -2.60
N LYS A 419 27.60 9.66 -3.36
CA LYS A 419 27.71 11.08 -3.72
C LYS A 419 27.55 11.24 -5.22
N THR A 420 26.51 11.96 -5.65
CA THR A 420 26.17 12.16 -7.05
C THR A 420 25.28 13.39 -7.22
N SER A 421 25.34 14.02 -8.39
CA SER A 421 24.40 15.05 -8.82
C SER A 421 22.96 14.54 -8.99
N PHE A 422 22.74 13.21 -9.08
CA PHE A 422 21.43 12.59 -9.21
C PHE A 422 20.69 12.38 -7.88
N LEU A 423 21.30 12.78 -6.76
CA LEU A 423 20.77 12.61 -5.42
C LEU A 423 20.95 13.90 -4.63
N SER A 424 19.94 14.30 -3.86
CA SER A 424 20.08 15.43 -2.95
C SER A 424 21.05 15.12 -1.81
N ASP A 425 21.78 16.14 -1.35
CA ASP A 425 22.62 16.03 -0.17
C ASP A 425 21.79 15.79 1.10
N LYS A 426 22.36 15.07 2.08
CA LYS A 426 21.72 14.77 3.37
C LYS A 426 21.16 16.02 4.06
N ASN A 427 21.91 17.13 3.99
CA ASN A 427 21.53 18.40 4.64
C ASN A 427 20.28 19.04 4.01
N GLU A 428 19.96 18.68 2.76
CA GLU A 428 18.77 19.16 2.07
C GLU A 428 17.53 18.29 2.34
N MET A 429 17.71 17.06 2.82
CA MET A 429 16.65 16.13 3.17
C MET A 429 16.06 16.51 4.53
N ASN A 430 15.00 17.32 4.51
CA ASN A 430 14.29 17.76 5.73
C ASN A 430 12.77 17.70 5.57
N ILE A 431 12.06 17.92 6.68
CA ILE A 431 10.61 17.77 6.76
C ILE A 431 9.85 18.68 5.77
N ASN A 432 10.37 19.87 5.44
CA ASN A 432 9.75 20.77 4.46
C ASN A 432 9.79 20.22 3.04
N ARG A 433 10.74 19.33 2.75
CA ARG A 433 10.83 18.56 1.50
C ARG A 433 10.22 17.16 1.64
N GLY A 434 9.59 16.87 2.77
CA GLY A 434 8.91 15.61 3.02
C GLY A 434 9.74 14.57 3.75
N TYR A 435 11.03 14.78 4.03
CA TYR A 435 11.89 13.79 4.68
C TYR A 435 11.84 13.94 6.21
N PRO A 436 11.23 13.00 6.96
CA PRO A 436 11.29 13.00 8.42
C PRO A 436 12.69 12.62 8.94
N GLU A 437 12.89 12.73 10.25
CA GLU A 437 14.15 12.48 10.93
C GLU A 437 14.71 11.07 10.65
N MET A 438 16.02 11.04 10.33
CA MET A 438 16.80 9.84 10.00
C MET A 438 17.49 9.24 11.23
N ASP A 439 16.72 8.86 12.25
CA ASP A 439 17.29 8.16 13.41
C ASP A 439 17.79 6.75 13.07
N ASN A 440 18.60 6.17 13.96
CA ASN A 440 19.25 4.87 13.72
C ASN A 440 18.25 3.72 13.55
N GLU A 441 17.13 3.76 14.26
CA GLU A 441 16.10 2.73 14.17
C GLU A 441 15.45 2.76 12.78
N PHE A 442 15.07 3.94 12.32
CA PHE A 442 14.43 4.09 11.02
C PHE A 442 15.37 3.73 9.87
N ILE A 443 16.63 4.16 9.97
CA ILE A 443 17.64 3.83 8.98
C ILE A 443 17.94 2.34 8.94
N SER A 444 17.95 1.66 10.10
CA SER A 444 18.06 0.20 10.14
C SER A 444 16.91 -0.48 9.40
N LEU A 445 15.68 0.00 9.59
CA LEU A 445 14.50 -0.50 8.90
C LEU A 445 14.56 -0.29 7.38
N ILE A 446 14.96 0.91 6.95
CA ILE A 446 15.19 1.24 5.53
C ILE A 446 16.27 0.35 4.93
N ASN A 447 17.41 0.19 5.60
CA ASN A 447 18.51 -0.65 5.13
C ASN A 447 18.07 -2.11 5.00
N SER A 448 17.40 -2.66 6.02
CA SER A 448 16.91 -4.04 6.01
C SER A 448 16.03 -4.35 4.80
N TYR A 449 15.16 -3.41 4.41
CA TYR A 449 14.34 -3.55 3.22
C TYR A 449 15.14 -3.46 1.92
N TYR A 450 15.94 -2.41 1.73
CA TYR A 450 16.64 -2.18 0.46
C TYR A 450 17.89 -3.07 0.27
N ASP A 451 18.47 -3.62 1.34
CA ASP A 451 19.55 -4.61 1.25
C ASP A 451 19.06 -5.94 0.65
N SER A 452 17.75 -6.17 0.58
CA SER A 452 17.16 -7.28 -0.18
C SER A 452 17.20 -7.09 -1.70
N PHE A 453 17.50 -5.87 -2.17
CA PHE A 453 17.63 -5.58 -3.60
C PHE A 453 19.02 -6.01 -4.07
N ASP A 454 19.09 -6.49 -5.31
CA ASP A 454 20.34 -6.92 -5.96
C ASP A 454 21.18 -5.70 -6.38
N LEU A 455 21.70 -4.98 -5.37
CA LEU A 455 22.49 -3.75 -5.51
C LEU A 455 23.96 -4.03 -5.17
N ASN A 456 24.85 -3.61 -6.06
CA ASN A 456 26.29 -3.75 -5.89
C ASN A 456 26.88 -2.46 -5.28
N PHE A 457 27.16 -2.47 -3.98
CA PHE A 457 27.82 -1.34 -3.32
C PHE A 457 29.34 -1.45 -3.26
N ASP A 458 29.93 -2.59 -3.65
CA ASP A 458 31.39 -2.76 -3.68
C ASP A 458 32.05 -1.84 -4.71
N VAL A 459 31.28 -1.44 -5.74
CA VAL A 459 31.75 -0.48 -6.76
C VAL A 459 31.79 0.97 -6.27
N LEU A 460 31.33 1.29 -5.06
CA LEU A 460 31.33 2.68 -4.57
C LEU A 460 32.75 3.26 -4.48
N THR A 461 33.72 2.47 -4.03
CA THR A 461 35.13 2.88 -3.97
C THR A 461 35.67 3.17 -5.37
N GLU A 462 35.40 2.29 -6.33
CA GLU A 462 35.77 2.50 -7.74
C GLU A 462 35.13 3.77 -8.33
N ILE A 463 33.85 4.01 -8.05
CA ILE A 463 33.12 5.19 -8.48
C ILE A 463 33.78 6.45 -7.91
N GLN A 464 34.10 6.46 -6.61
CA GLN A 464 34.75 7.59 -5.94
C GLN A 464 36.14 7.85 -6.53
N GLU A 465 36.94 6.81 -6.77
CA GLU A 465 38.25 6.96 -7.43
C GLU A 465 38.13 7.51 -8.86
N GLU A 466 37.17 7.05 -9.64
CA GLU A 466 36.93 7.56 -10.99
C GLU A 466 36.54 9.05 -10.98
N VAL A 467 35.72 9.48 -10.01
CA VAL A 467 35.35 10.88 -9.81
C VAL A 467 36.59 11.72 -9.51
N ILE A 468 37.39 11.32 -8.52
CA ILE A 468 38.62 12.03 -8.14
C ILE A 468 39.60 12.12 -9.32
N LYS A 469 39.85 11.01 -10.04
CA LYS A 469 40.71 10.99 -11.24
C LYS A 469 40.22 11.98 -12.31
N THR A 470 38.91 12.11 -12.46
CA THR A 470 38.30 13.03 -13.44
C THR A 470 38.47 14.49 -13.00
N GLU A 471 38.23 14.79 -11.73
CA GLU A 471 38.42 16.12 -11.16
C GLU A 471 39.88 16.57 -11.26
N ILE A 472 40.82 15.72 -10.86
CA ILE A 472 42.26 15.99 -10.99
C ILE A 472 42.62 16.29 -12.45
N LYS A 473 42.15 15.47 -13.40
CA LYS A 473 42.41 15.69 -14.83
C LYS A 473 41.86 17.02 -15.33
N ASN A 474 40.67 17.41 -14.89
CA ASN A 474 40.06 18.69 -15.25
C ASN A 474 40.84 19.87 -14.64
N THR A 475 41.21 19.80 -13.37
CA THR A 475 42.00 20.82 -12.68
C THR A 475 43.37 20.99 -13.33
N VAL A 476 44.07 19.88 -13.63
CA VAL A 476 45.35 19.92 -14.37
C VAL A 476 45.17 20.56 -15.74
N LYS A 477 44.09 20.25 -16.45
CA LYS A 477 43.81 20.85 -17.76
C LYS A 477 43.62 22.37 -17.67
N ILE A 478 42.85 22.85 -16.69
CA ILE A 478 42.63 24.28 -16.44
C ILE A 478 43.97 24.96 -16.14
N ILE A 479 44.77 24.40 -15.22
CA ILE A 479 46.10 24.93 -14.88
C ILE A 479 47.00 24.99 -16.12
N MET A 480 46.99 23.97 -16.98
CA MET A 480 47.78 23.98 -18.23
C MET A 480 47.30 25.03 -19.25
N GLU A 481 45.99 25.25 -19.35
CA GLU A 481 45.40 26.30 -20.19
C GLU A 481 45.78 27.70 -19.67
N ASP A 482 45.72 27.90 -18.35
CA ASP A 482 46.15 29.14 -17.70
C ASP A 482 47.65 29.41 -17.90
N ILE A 483 48.51 28.40 -17.74
CA ILE A 483 49.95 28.52 -18.01
C ILE A 483 50.20 28.91 -19.48
N LYS A 484 49.47 28.31 -20.43
CA LYS A 484 49.58 28.67 -21.86
C LYS A 484 49.13 30.11 -22.11
N TYR A 485 48.03 30.54 -21.51
CA TYR A 485 47.50 31.89 -21.68
C TYR A 485 48.43 32.95 -21.06
N THR A 486 49.05 32.63 -19.92
CA THR A 486 50.02 33.51 -19.24
C THR A 486 51.30 33.65 -20.06
N LYS A 487 51.77 32.55 -20.69
CA LYS A 487 52.89 32.60 -21.65
C LYS A 487 52.55 33.45 -22.89
N LEU A 488 51.34 33.34 -23.44
CA LEU A 488 50.91 34.16 -24.59
C LEU A 488 50.85 35.66 -24.25
N LYS A 489 50.36 36.02 -23.05
CA LYS A 489 50.38 37.42 -22.58
C LYS A 489 51.80 37.98 -22.40
N GLN A 490 52.76 37.17 -21.98
CA GLN A 490 54.16 37.60 -21.88
C GLN A 490 54.78 37.85 -23.26
N VAL A 491 54.34 37.15 -24.31
CA VAL A 491 54.85 37.36 -25.68
C VAL A 491 54.19 38.54 -26.38
N SER A 492 52.97 38.95 -26.00
CA SER A 492 52.27 40.11 -26.58
C SER A 492 52.69 41.48 -26.01
N PHE A 493 53.61 41.51 -25.04
CA PHE A 493 54.16 42.73 -24.43
C PHE A 493 55.61 43.03 -24.87
N PHE A 494 56.12 42.31 -25.86
CA PHE A 494 57.40 42.58 -26.52
C PHE A 494 57.22 43.11 -27.94
#